data_AF-A0A2N0NWW3-F1
#
_entry.id   AF-A0A2N0NWW3-F1
#
_cell.length_a   1.000
_cell.length_b   1.000
_cell.length_c   1.000
_cell.angle_alpha   90.00
_cell.angle_beta   90.00
_cell.angle_gamma   90.00
#
_symmetry.space_group_name_H-M   'P 1'
#
loop_
_entity.id
_entity.type
_entity.pdbx_description
1 polymer ?
#
loop_
_entity_poly.entity_id
_entity_poly.type
_entity_poly.pdbx_seq_one_letter_code
_entity_poly.pdbx_strand_id
1 'polypeptide(L)'
;MSKVPKTLIKLDIDKLKLSLKKCIVGFEKLQYVIFSQLQVLKIRNAFPSNGIPIKFLENNGKNLKEIYICCNDKSFNLLNLAISKFCPMLRKLSTRIKNNELETLKIIFNSCKYLESIKIWCGGEFLSEKQALETVLKYSQNINELILYYLFTVQFNLLPEELESFFVNWTNRVPQKSLSLIIIYDEENSLDKNDENIEIINKYIKLGVIRKFKVTGFDHYYYI
;
A
#
# COMPACT_ATOMS: atom_id res chain seq x y z
N MET A 1 35.95 0.21 -7.98
CA MET A 1 34.85 -0.50 -7.26
C MET A 1 34.50 0.28 -5.99
N SER A 2 33.48 1.15 -6.00
CA SER A 2 33.09 1.85 -4.76
C SER A 2 32.29 0.92 -3.85
N LYS A 3 32.85 0.66 -2.66
CA LYS A 3 32.22 -0.10 -1.57
C LYS A 3 30.99 0.67 -1.09
N VAL A 4 29.81 0.12 -1.34
CA VAL A 4 28.56 0.64 -0.76
C VAL A 4 28.60 0.37 0.76
N PRO A 5 28.36 1.36 1.63
CA PRO A 5 28.36 1.15 3.08
C PRO A 5 27.33 0.10 3.50
N LYS A 6 27.77 -0.93 4.27
CA LYS A 6 26.94 -2.03 4.79
C LYS A 6 25.73 -1.57 5.64
N THR A 7 25.67 -0.31 6.03
CA THR A 7 24.61 0.28 6.87
C THR A 7 23.35 0.73 6.10
N LEU A 8 23.37 0.78 4.76
CA LEU A 8 22.28 1.37 3.95
C LEU A 8 21.38 0.32 3.27
N ILE A 9 21.93 -0.86 3.00
CA ILE A 9 21.27 -1.95 2.29
C ILE A 9 21.27 -3.19 3.19
N LYS A 10 20.08 -3.66 3.56
CA LYS A 10 19.91 -4.98 4.17
C LYS A 10 19.39 -5.93 3.10
N LEU A 11 20.28 -6.75 2.57
CA LEU A 11 19.94 -7.86 1.69
C LEU A 11 19.96 -9.13 2.53
N ASP A 12 18.81 -9.77 2.65
CA ASP A 12 18.67 -11.08 3.28
C ASP A 12 18.32 -12.07 2.17
N ILE A 13 19.35 -12.65 1.57
CA ILE A 13 19.23 -13.55 0.40
C ILE A 13 18.47 -14.80 0.80
N ASP A 14 18.71 -15.33 2.00
CA ASP A 14 18.02 -16.51 2.52
C ASP A 14 16.52 -16.24 2.75
N LYS A 15 16.13 -14.98 2.99
CA LYS A 15 14.73 -14.57 3.14
C LYS A 15 14.13 -13.89 1.91
N LEU A 16 14.81 -13.93 0.76
CA LEU A 16 14.29 -13.39 -0.51
C LEU A 16 13.84 -11.92 -0.40
N LYS A 17 14.53 -11.13 0.43
CA LYS A 17 14.10 -9.79 0.84
C LYS A 17 15.20 -8.76 0.66
N LEU A 18 14.84 -7.67 -0.02
CA LEU A 18 15.66 -6.47 -0.15
C LEU A 18 15.01 -5.33 0.65
N SER A 19 15.75 -4.75 1.59
CA SER A 19 15.32 -3.58 2.36
C SER A 19 16.34 -2.45 2.27
N LEU A 20 15.88 -1.29 1.80
CA LEU A 20 16.68 -0.10 1.58
C LEU A 20 16.22 1.00 2.54
N LYS A 21 17.14 1.52 3.37
CA LYS A 21 16.81 2.52 4.39
C LYS A 21 17.05 3.96 3.95
N LYS A 22 17.99 4.23 3.03
CA LYS A 22 18.30 5.58 2.53
C LYS A 22 18.87 5.43 1.13
N CYS A 23 18.13 5.91 0.12
CA CYS A 23 18.18 5.33 -1.22
C CYS A 23 18.91 6.16 -2.28
N ILE A 24 19.80 7.07 -1.90
CA ILE A 24 20.53 7.85 -2.92
C ILE A 24 21.81 7.11 -3.35
N VAL A 25 22.56 6.52 -2.42
CA VAL A 25 23.87 5.93 -2.75
C VAL A 25 23.73 4.42 -2.96
N GLY A 26 23.69 4.01 -4.23
CA GLY A 26 23.87 2.60 -4.64
C GLY A 26 22.67 1.94 -5.34
N PHE A 27 21.46 2.51 -5.27
CA PHE A 27 20.30 1.94 -5.97
C PHE A 27 20.46 1.98 -7.51
N GLU A 28 21.14 3.01 -8.02
CA GLU A 28 21.50 3.13 -9.44
C GLU A 28 22.28 1.91 -9.96
N LYS A 29 23.07 1.26 -9.10
CA LYS A 29 23.78 0.03 -9.46
C LYS A 29 22.88 -1.19 -9.40
N LEU A 30 21.88 -1.19 -8.51
CA LEU A 30 20.97 -2.30 -8.33
C LEU A 30 19.98 -2.47 -9.50
N GLN A 31 19.71 -1.42 -10.28
CA GLN A 31 18.77 -1.52 -11.41
C GLN A 31 19.19 -2.55 -12.47
N TYR A 32 20.48 -2.86 -12.57
CA TYR A 32 21.03 -3.86 -13.51
C TYR A 32 21.28 -5.22 -12.87
N VAL A 33 21.13 -5.34 -11.55
CA VAL A 33 21.33 -6.61 -10.85
C VAL A 33 20.04 -7.43 -10.94
N ILE A 34 20.18 -8.70 -11.31
CA ILE A 34 19.08 -9.66 -11.37
C ILE A 34 19.04 -10.45 -10.07
N PHE A 35 17.95 -10.30 -9.35
CA PHE A 35 17.60 -11.06 -8.14
C PHE A 35 16.49 -12.06 -8.50
N SER A 36 16.89 -13.18 -9.11
CA SER A 36 15.96 -14.18 -9.64
C SER A 36 14.95 -14.73 -8.61
N GLN A 37 15.30 -14.72 -7.32
CA GLN A 37 14.46 -15.23 -6.26
C GLN A 37 13.80 -14.14 -5.40
N LEU A 38 13.98 -12.85 -5.70
CA LEU A 38 13.46 -11.76 -4.87
C LEU A 38 11.93 -11.80 -4.79
N GLN A 39 11.39 -11.84 -3.56
CA GLN A 39 9.95 -11.85 -3.31
C GLN A 39 9.48 -10.61 -2.56
N VAL A 40 10.35 -9.96 -1.79
CA VAL A 40 9.98 -8.82 -0.95
C VAL A 40 10.88 -7.63 -1.24
N LEU A 41 10.29 -6.51 -1.65
CA LEU A 41 10.97 -5.24 -1.85
C LEU A 41 10.46 -4.21 -0.84
N LYS A 42 11.36 -3.69 0.00
CA LYS A 42 11.05 -2.59 0.91
C LYS A 42 11.98 -1.43 0.70
N ILE A 43 11.40 -0.25 0.49
CA ILE A 43 12.13 0.97 0.21
C ILE A 43 11.61 2.06 1.13
N ARG A 44 12.50 2.59 1.96
CA ARG A 44 12.23 3.68 2.89
C ARG A 44 12.99 4.94 2.46
N ASN A 45 12.38 6.09 2.75
CA ASN A 45 12.93 7.43 2.51
C ASN A 45 13.04 7.75 1.02
N ALA A 46 14.10 8.43 0.58
CA ALA A 46 14.24 8.90 -0.80
C ALA A 46 14.23 7.73 -1.81
N PHE A 47 13.88 8.00 -3.05
CA PHE A 47 13.93 7.07 -4.17
C PHE A 47 14.43 7.87 -5.37
N PRO A 48 15.34 7.34 -6.19
CA PRO A 48 15.86 8.13 -7.30
C PRO A 48 14.75 8.36 -8.34
N SER A 49 14.48 9.63 -8.62
CA SER A 49 13.40 10.13 -9.48
C SER A 49 13.59 9.86 -10.98
N ASN A 50 14.67 9.18 -11.37
CA ASN A 50 15.16 9.15 -12.75
C ASN A 50 14.85 7.84 -13.48
N GLY A 51 13.69 7.22 -13.23
CA GLY A 51 13.28 5.96 -13.91
C GLY A 51 14.03 4.68 -13.49
N ILE A 52 15.12 4.81 -12.72
CA ILE A 52 15.88 3.70 -12.11
C ILE A 52 14.98 2.68 -11.40
N PRO A 53 13.95 3.09 -10.63
CA PRO A 53 12.96 2.17 -10.06
C PRO A 53 12.24 1.28 -11.05
N ILE A 54 11.84 1.88 -12.17
CA ILE A 54 11.07 1.21 -13.21
C ILE A 54 11.94 0.14 -13.82
N LYS A 55 13.22 0.45 -14.09
CA LYS A 55 14.17 -0.52 -14.63
C LYS A 55 14.44 -1.67 -13.66
N PHE A 56 14.53 -1.38 -12.36
CA PHE A 56 14.64 -2.42 -11.34
C PHE A 56 13.43 -3.36 -11.35
N LEU A 57 12.21 -2.82 -11.41
CA LEU A 57 10.98 -3.61 -11.46
C LEU A 57 10.84 -4.39 -12.76
N GLU A 58 11.28 -3.84 -13.89
CA GLU A 58 11.31 -4.55 -15.17
C GLU A 58 12.16 -5.83 -15.08
N ASN A 59 13.33 -5.74 -14.43
CA ASN A 59 14.26 -6.87 -14.31
C ASN A 59 13.86 -7.86 -13.20
N ASN A 60 13.26 -7.39 -12.10
CA ASN A 60 13.10 -8.16 -10.86
C ASN A 60 11.65 -8.34 -10.41
N GLY A 61 10.67 -7.70 -11.06
CA GLY A 61 9.29 -7.59 -10.59
C GLY A 61 8.48 -8.88 -10.69
N LYS A 62 8.81 -9.76 -11.64
CA LYS A 62 8.00 -10.94 -11.96
C LYS A 62 7.69 -11.84 -10.75
N ASN A 63 8.66 -11.97 -9.83
CA ASN A 63 8.56 -12.83 -8.66
C ASN A 63 8.24 -12.08 -7.35
N LEU A 64 8.07 -10.74 -7.41
CA LEU A 64 7.72 -9.94 -6.25
C LEU A 64 6.31 -10.27 -5.77
N LYS A 65 6.22 -10.62 -4.49
CA LYS A 65 4.97 -10.87 -3.77
C LYS A 65 4.61 -9.69 -2.88
N GLU A 66 5.60 -8.93 -2.40
CA GLU A 66 5.37 -7.83 -1.48
C GLU A 66 6.21 -6.61 -1.87
N ILE A 67 5.55 -5.45 -1.99
CA ILE A 67 6.19 -4.18 -2.26
C ILE A 67 5.76 -3.16 -1.22
N TYR A 68 6.75 -2.59 -0.53
CA TYR A 68 6.56 -1.53 0.45
C TYR A 68 7.41 -0.31 0.09
N ILE A 69 6.79 0.73 -0.45
CA ILE A 69 7.50 1.94 -0.85
C ILE A 69 6.95 3.14 -0.06
N CYS A 70 7.82 3.75 0.75
CA CYS A 70 7.55 4.94 1.55
C CYS A 70 8.58 6.00 1.19
N CYS A 71 8.35 6.71 0.09
CA CYS A 71 9.24 7.77 -0.42
C CYS A 71 8.48 9.07 -0.66
N ASN A 72 9.13 10.23 -0.61
CA ASN A 72 8.50 11.54 -0.86
C ASN A 72 8.72 12.05 -2.30
N ASP A 73 8.92 11.16 -3.27
CA ASP A 73 9.16 11.56 -4.66
C ASP A 73 7.85 11.93 -5.39
N LYS A 74 7.91 12.86 -6.34
CA LYS A 74 6.78 13.34 -7.13
C LYS A 74 6.31 12.33 -8.20
N SER A 75 7.09 11.28 -8.46
CA SER A 75 6.91 10.35 -9.60
C SER A 75 6.11 9.06 -9.30
N PHE A 76 5.29 9.04 -8.25
CA PHE A 76 4.56 7.82 -7.83
C PHE A 76 3.66 7.19 -8.89
N ASN A 77 3.06 7.97 -9.78
CA ASN A 77 2.14 7.43 -10.78
C ASN A 77 2.88 6.51 -11.76
N LEU A 78 4.04 6.94 -12.27
CA LEU A 78 4.87 6.12 -13.16
C LEU A 78 5.37 4.84 -12.47
N LEU A 79 5.74 4.94 -11.20
CA LEU A 79 6.13 3.78 -10.40
C LEU A 79 4.97 2.79 -10.23
N ASN A 80 3.77 3.29 -9.96
CA ASN A 80 2.57 2.46 -9.81
C ASN A 80 2.18 1.76 -11.12
N LEU A 81 2.30 2.45 -12.26
CA LEU A 81 2.13 1.84 -13.58
C LEU A 81 3.22 0.79 -13.88
N ALA A 82 4.45 1.00 -13.43
CA ALA A 82 5.50 -0.01 -13.53
C ALA A 82 5.21 -1.23 -12.66
N ILE A 83 4.71 -1.03 -11.43
CA ILE A 83 4.29 -2.12 -10.55
C ILE A 83 3.19 -2.95 -11.21
N SER A 84 2.13 -2.31 -11.73
CA SER A 84 1.04 -3.02 -12.39
C SER A 84 1.52 -3.83 -13.60
N LYS A 85 2.46 -3.28 -14.38
CA LYS A 85 3.01 -3.94 -15.57
C LYS A 85 3.96 -5.10 -15.26
N PHE A 86 4.87 -4.93 -14.29
CA PHE A 86 5.99 -5.84 -14.09
C PHE A 86 5.87 -6.78 -12.89
N CYS A 87 4.87 -6.57 -12.02
CA CYS A 87 4.68 -7.36 -10.80
C CYS A 87 3.33 -8.12 -10.80
N PRO A 88 3.10 -9.06 -11.74
CA PRO A 88 1.81 -9.74 -11.86
C PRO A 88 1.48 -10.66 -10.67
N MET A 89 2.49 -11.15 -9.94
CA MET A 89 2.33 -12.06 -8.78
C MET A 89 2.22 -11.33 -7.43
N LEU A 90 2.00 -10.02 -7.45
CA LEU A 90 1.97 -9.19 -6.25
C LEU A 90 0.78 -9.54 -5.36
N ARG A 91 1.05 -9.78 -4.07
CA ARG A 91 0.06 -10.12 -3.03
C ARG A 91 -0.13 -9.00 -2.02
N LYS A 92 0.92 -8.21 -1.75
CA LYS A 92 0.86 -7.05 -0.84
C LYS A 92 1.49 -5.82 -1.46
N LEU A 93 0.77 -4.70 -1.40
CA LEU A 93 1.24 -3.42 -1.93
C LEU A 93 1.03 -2.32 -0.90
N SER A 94 2.05 -1.51 -0.64
CA SER A 94 1.90 -0.18 -0.04
C SER A 94 2.20 0.87 -1.10
N THR A 95 1.22 1.72 -1.39
CA THR A 95 1.33 2.73 -2.44
C THR A 95 0.69 4.06 -2.06
N ARG A 96 1.14 5.13 -2.75
CA ARG A 96 0.56 6.46 -2.74
C ARG A 96 -0.09 6.70 -4.10
N ILE A 97 -1.33 7.18 -4.10
CA ILE A 97 -2.10 7.50 -5.31
C ILE A 97 -2.63 8.93 -5.14
N LYS A 98 -2.35 9.82 -6.09
CA LYS A 98 -2.89 11.18 -6.05
C LYS A 98 -4.40 11.17 -6.28
N ASN A 99 -5.11 12.15 -5.72
CA ASN A 99 -6.57 12.27 -5.88
C ASN A 99 -7.05 12.33 -7.35
N ASN A 100 -6.22 12.87 -8.25
CA ASN A 100 -6.47 12.95 -9.69
C ASN A 100 -5.98 11.73 -10.48
N GLU A 101 -5.48 10.69 -9.81
CA GLU A 101 -4.78 9.53 -10.41
C GLU A 101 -5.46 8.21 -10.05
N LEU A 102 -6.77 8.27 -9.81
CA LEU A 102 -7.59 7.12 -9.45
C LEU A 102 -7.48 5.98 -10.47
N GLU A 103 -7.35 6.30 -11.76
CA GLU A 103 -7.19 5.29 -12.81
C GLU A 103 -5.96 4.41 -12.62
N THR A 104 -4.88 4.97 -12.07
CA THR A 104 -3.68 4.21 -11.76
C THR A 104 -3.97 3.09 -10.74
N LEU A 105 -4.80 3.36 -9.73
CA LEU A 105 -5.22 2.34 -8.76
C LEU A 105 -6.09 1.25 -9.40
N LYS A 106 -6.98 1.62 -10.34
CA LYS A 106 -7.78 0.64 -11.10
C LYS A 106 -6.92 -0.27 -11.96
N ILE A 107 -5.91 0.30 -12.64
CA ILE A 107 -4.93 -0.46 -13.42
C ILE A 107 -4.18 -1.45 -12.54
N ILE A 108 -3.78 -1.05 -11.32
CA ILE A 108 -3.14 -1.95 -10.35
C ILE A 108 -4.06 -3.13 -10.04
N PHE A 109 -5.32 -2.90 -9.67
CA PHE A 109 -6.24 -3.99 -9.34
C PHE A 109 -6.50 -4.94 -10.51
N ASN A 110 -6.59 -4.42 -11.73
CA ASN A 110 -6.80 -5.23 -12.93
C ASN A 110 -5.57 -6.09 -13.28
N SER A 111 -4.37 -5.57 -13.03
CA SER A 111 -3.12 -6.22 -13.43
C SER A 111 -2.59 -7.18 -12.35
N CYS A 112 -2.62 -6.77 -11.08
CA CYS A 112 -2.16 -7.55 -9.94
C CYS A 112 -3.30 -8.38 -9.35
N LYS A 113 -3.77 -9.40 -10.09
CA LYS A 113 -4.95 -10.20 -9.72
C LYS A 113 -4.83 -10.96 -8.40
N TYR A 114 -3.61 -11.23 -7.94
CA TYR A 114 -3.34 -11.92 -6.67
C TYR A 114 -3.23 -10.98 -5.47
N LEU A 115 -3.51 -9.68 -5.64
CA LEU A 115 -3.40 -8.70 -4.57
C LEU A 115 -4.45 -8.97 -3.48
N GLU A 116 -3.97 -9.32 -2.29
CA GLU A 116 -4.77 -9.67 -1.11
C GLU A 116 -4.74 -8.55 -0.06
N SER A 117 -3.65 -7.79 -0.01
CA SER A 117 -3.45 -6.69 0.93
C SER A 117 -3.01 -5.42 0.22
N ILE A 118 -3.64 -4.30 0.57
CA ILE A 118 -3.23 -2.99 0.07
C ILE A 118 -3.20 -1.97 1.21
N LYS A 119 -2.08 -1.23 1.29
CA LYS A 119 -1.92 -0.03 2.10
C LYS A 119 -2.01 1.20 1.20
N ILE A 120 -3.00 2.04 1.44
CA ILE A 120 -3.27 3.27 0.68
C ILE A 120 -3.03 4.46 1.58
N TRP A 121 -2.30 5.45 1.06
CA TRP A 121 -2.09 6.73 1.73
C TRP A 121 -3.25 7.66 1.41
N CYS A 122 -3.84 8.23 2.46
CA CYS A 122 -4.98 9.13 2.37
C CYS A 122 -4.59 10.54 2.83
N GLY A 123 -5.17 11.54 2.16
CA GLY A 123 -5.07 12.96 2.52
C GLY A 123 -4.05 13.76 1.74
N GLY A 124 -4.08 15.07 1.96
CA GLY A 124 -3.26 16.04 1.23
C GLY A 124 -3.61 16.01 -0.26
N GLU A 125 -2.60 15.73 -1.07
CA GLU A 125 -2.75 15.53 -2.52
C GLU A 125 -3.14 14.09 -2.91
N PHE A 126 -3.27 13.17 -1.94
CA PHE A 126 -3.63 11.76 -2.17
C PHE A 126 -5.14 11.51 -2.07
N LEU A 127 -5.55 10.27 -2.29
CA LEU A 127 -6.96 9.87 -2.22
C LEU A 127 -7.61 10.26 -0.89
N SER A 128 -8.89 10.64 -0.92
CA SER A 128 -9.72 10.62 0.29
C SER A 128 -10.01 9.17 0.71
N GLU A 129 -10.46 8.92 1.95
CA GLU A 129 -10.79 7.54 2.34
C GLU A 129 -11.98 7.03 1.57
N LYS A 130 -12.98 7.89 1.32
CA LYS A 130 -14.12 7.56 0.46
C LYS A 130 -13.65 7.05 -0.90
N GLN A 131 -12.78 7.79 -1.58
CA GLN A 131 -12.24 7.36 -2.88
C GLN A 131 -11.47 6.04 -2.78
N ALA A 132 -10.68 5.84 -1.72
CA ALA A 132 -9.95 4.60 -1.49
C ALA A 132 -10.91 3.41 -1.28
N LEU A 133 -11.90 3.56 -0.39
CA LEU A 133 -12.90 2.55 -0.05
C LEU A 133 -13.74 2.16 -1.26
N GLU A 134 -14.31 3.13 -1.98
CA GLU A 134 -15.12 2.90 -3.18
C GLU A 134 -14.31 2.19 -4.27
N THR A 135 -13.04 2.57 -4.46
CA THR A 135 -12.21 1.97 -5.51
C THR A 135 -11.81 0.54 -5.16
N VAL A 136 -11.46 0.27 -3.89
CA VAL A 136 -11.19 -1.09 -3.41
C VAL A 136 -12.44 -1.96 -3.58
N LEU A 137 -13.60 -1.45 -3.17
CA LEU A 137 -14.86 -2.18 -3.26
C LEU A 137 -15.22 -2.53 -4.71
N LYS A 138 -15.09 -1.57 -5.64
CA LYS A 138 -15.53 -1.71 -7.02
C LYS A 138 -14.57 -2.50 -7.91
N TYR A 139 -13.26 -2.32 -7.73
CA TYR A 139 -12.26 -2.82 -8.69
C TYR A 139 -11.39 -3.95 -8.16
N SER A 140 -11.30 -4.14 -6.84
CA SER A 140 -10.49 -5.23 -6.30
C SER A 140 -11.27 -6.55 -6.28
N GLN A 141 -10.59 -7.64 -6.64
CA GLN A 141 -11.18 -9.00 -6.62
C GLN A 141 -10.80 -9.78 -5.36
N ASN A 142 -9.53 -9.68 -4.93
CA ASN A 142 -8.97 -10.57 -3.91
C ASN A 142 -8.60 -9.90 -2.59
N ILE A 143 -8.71 -8.57 -2.50
CA ILE A 143 -8.37 -7.81 -1.30
C ILE A 143 -9.24 -8.26 -0.13
N ASN A 144 -8.59 -8.68 0.94
CA ASN A 144 -9.17 -8.98 2.24
C ASN A 144 -8.46 -8.24 3.38
N GLU A 145 -7.38 -7.50 3.09
CA GLU A 145 -6.72 -6.61 4.03
C GLU A 145 -6.58 -5.21 3.42
N LEU A 146 -7.21 -4.22 4.06
CA LEU A 146 -7.13 -2.82 3.68
C LEU A 146 -6.48 -2.04 4.81
N ILE A 147 -5.41 -1.34 4.49
CA ILE A 147 -4.69 -0.49 5.43
C ILE A 147 -4.83 0.96 4.95
N LEU A 148 -5.52 1.79 5.74
CA LEU A 148 -5.62 3.22 5.48
C LEU A 148 -4.55 3.94 6.27
N TYR A 149 -3.71 4.71 5.57
CA TYR A 149 -2.61 5.47 6.16
C TYR A 149 -2.90 6.96 6.07
N TYR A 150 -3.14 7.59 7.22
CA TYR A 150 -3.56 8.98 7.33
C TYR A 150 -2.37 9.93 7.45
N LEU A 151 -2.34 10.99 6.66
CA LEU A 151 -1.30 12.02 6.70
C LEU A 151 -1.69 13.24 7.55
N PHE A 152 -0.67 13.81 8.18
CA PHE A 152 -0.64 14.89 9.19
C PHE A 152 -1.51 16.13 8.97
N THR A 153 -1.92 16.46 7.75
CA THR A 153 -2.38 17.82 7.43
C THR A 153 -3.79 17.94 6.91
N VAL A 154 -4.60 16.87 6.91
CA VAL A 154 -5.91 16.92 6.27
C VAL A 154 -7.01 16.38 7.16
N GLN A 155 -8.09 17.16 7.25
CA GLN A 155 -9.35 16.73 7.83
C GLN A 155 -10.07 15.84 6.82
N PHE A 156 -10.55 14.71 7.32
CA PHE A 156 -11.19 13.67 6.54
C PHE A 156 -12.65 13.59 6.93
N ASN A 157 -13.54 13.80 5.96
CA ASN A 157 -14.97 13.71 6.17
C ASN A 157 -15.52 12.52 5.37
N LEU A 158 -15.21 11.30 5.82
CA LEU A 158 -16.02 10.14 5.46
C LEU A 158 -17.26 10.17 6.36
N LEU A 159 -18.44 10.24 5.75
CA LEU A 159 -19.68 10.22 6.52
C LEU A 159 -19.93 8.82 7.07
N PRO A 160 -20.51 8.68 8.28
CA PRO A 160 -20.89 7.38 8.83
C PRO A 160 -21.75 6.54 7.87
N GLU A 161 -22.68 7.16 7.16
CA GLU A 161 -23.54 6.47 6.18
C GLU A 161 -22.75 5.94 4.97
N GLU A 162 -21.67 6.62 4.58
CA GLU A 162 -20.77 6.18 3.51
C GLU A 162 -19.93 4.97 3.97
N LEU A 163 -19.49 4.98 5.24
CA LEU A 163 -18.80 3.86 5.85
C LEU A 163 -19.71 2.63 6.00
N GLU A 164 -20.94 2.83 6.48
CA GLU A 164 -21.93 1.77 6.59
C GLU A 164 -22.25 1.18 5.20
N SER A 165 -22.48 2.03 4.20
CA SER A 165 -22.69 1.60 2.82
C SER A 165 -21.51 0.78 2.28
N PHE A 166 -20.27 1.17 2.59
CA PHE A 166 -19.09 0.39 2.22
C PHE A 166 -19.16 -1.04 2.80
N PHE A 167 -19.49 -1.20 4.08
CA PHE A 167 -19.56 -2.53 4.69
C PHE A 167 -20.75 -3.36 4.20
N VAL A 168 -21.92 -2.75 3.97
CA VAL A 168 -23.06 -3.43 3.32
C VAL A 168 -22.64 -3.95 1.95
N ASN A 169 -21.99 -3.12 1.14
CA ASN A 169 -21.55 -3.56 -0.18
C ASN A 169 -20.42 -4.60 -0.10
N TRP A 170 -19.60 -4.56 0.94
CA TRP A 170 -18.57 -5.56 1.17
C TRP A 170 -19.16 -6.97 1.35
N THR A 171 -20.34 -7.10 1.99
CA THR A 171 -20.99 -8.41 2.16
C THR A 171 -21.42 -9.03 0.83
N ASN A 172 -21.62 -8.22 -0.19
CA ASN A 172 -22.06 -8.65 -1.52
C ASN A 172 -20.91 -9.05 -2.45
N ARG A 173 -19.65 -9.00 -1.98
CA ARG A 173 -18.48 -9.36 -2.79
C ARG A 173 -18.42 -10.87 -3.04
N VAL A 174 -17.97 -11.23 -4.24
CA VAL A 174 -17.67 -12.62 -4.63
C VAL A 174 -16.18 -12.73 -4.98
N PRO A 175 -15.40 -13.59 -4.30
CA PRO A 175 -15.80 -14.41 -3.15
C PRO A 175 -16.03 -13.58 -1.88
N GLN A 176 -16.95 -14.02 -1.03
CA GLN A 176 -17.21 -13.38 0.24
C GLN A 176 -16.02 -13.64 1.18
N LYS A 177 -15.21 -12.60 1.40
CA LYS A 177 -14.03 -12.64 2.28
C LYS A 177 -14.19 -11.58 3.36
N SER A 178 -14.04 -11.98 4.62
CA SER A 178 -14.03 -11.02 5.72
C SER A 178 -12.85 -10.05 5.60
N LEU A 179 -13.13 -8.78 5.87
CA LEU A 179 -12.17 -7.68 5.80
C LEU A 179 -11.28 -7.65 7.04
N SER A 180 -9.99 -7.42 6.84
CA SER A 180 -9.05 -6.95 7.85
C SER A 180 -8.81 -5.47 7.59
N LEU A 181 -9.40 -4.60 8.42
CA LEU A 181 -9.27 -3.15 8.32
C LEU A 181 -8.22 -2.67 9.33
N ILE A 182 -7.21 -1.96 8.84
CA ILE A 182 -6.15 -1.39 9.69
C ILE A 182 -6.06 0.11 9.42
N ILE A 183 -6.13 0.90 10.48
CA ILE A 183 -5.93 2.35 10.44
C ILE A 183 -4.55 2.64 11.00
N ILE A 184 -3.73 3.32 10.21
CA ILE A 184 -2.46 3.88 10.64
C ILE A 184 -2.58 5.39 10.58
N TYR A 185 -2.37 6.05 11.70
CA TYR A 185 -2.46 7.51 11.79
C TYR A 185 -1.17 8.07 12.37
N ASP A 186 -0.82 9.27 11.93
CA ASP A 186 0.25 10.06 12.53
C ASP A 186 -0.27 10.88 13.73
N GLU A 187 -1.49 11.45 13.63
CA GLU A 187 -2.13 12.31 14.66
C GLU A 187 -3.68 12.17 14.73
N GLU A 188 -4.36 13.14 15.36
CA GLU A 188 -5.69 13.07 15.99
C GLU A 188 -6.93 12.87 15.10
N ASN A 189 -6.83 12.90 13.77
CA ASN A 189 -8.00 12.94 12.87
C ASN A 189 -8.10 11.72 11.94
N SER A 190 -8.45 10.58 12.51
CA SER A 190 -8.68 9.31 11.79
C SER A 190 -10.09 8.77 11.98
N LEU A 191 -10.49 7.82 11.14
CA LEU A 191 -11.85 7.26 11.14
C LEU A 191 -12.29 6.71 12.51
N ASP A 192 -11.35 6.20 13.31
CA ASP A 192 -11.61 5.70 14.67
C ASP A 192 -11.93 6.77 15.72
N LYS A 193 -11.84 8.06 15.36
CA LYS A 193 -12.08 9.19 16.27
C LYS A 193 -13.52 9.68 16.27
N ASN A 194 -14.33 9.17 15.34
CA ASN A 194 -15.77 9.41 15.28
C ASN A 194 -16.49 8.23 15.95
N ASP A 195 -17.29 8.52 16.98
CA ASP A 195 -17.99 7.50 17.78
C ASP A 195 -18.96 6.68 16.92
N GLU A 196 -19.68 7.32 16.00
CA GLU A 196 -20.62 6.66 15.09
C GLU A 196 -19.90 5.70 14.13
N ASN A 197 -18.73 6.10 13.61
CA ASN A 197 -17.90 5.21 12.80
C ASN A 197 -17.45 3.97 13.59
N ILE A 198 -17.10 4.14 14.87
CA ILE A 198 -16.72 3.03 15.75
C ILE A 198 -17.91 2.11 16.05
N GLU A 199 -19.11 2.66 16.27
CA GLU A 199 -20.33 1.87 16.43
C GLU A 199 -20.62 1.02 15.19
N ILE A 200 -20.50 1.62 14.00
CA ILE A 200 -20.64 0.93 12.71
C ILE A 200 -19.59 -0.19 12.59
N ILE A 201 -18.30 0.10 12.83
CA ILE A 201 -17.25 -0.92 12.78
C ILE A 201 -17.55 -2.08 13.73
N ASN A 202 -17.93 -1.79 14.97
CA ASN A 202 -18.25 -2.80 15.97
C ASN A 202 -19.46 -3.66 15.56
N LYS A 203 -20.49 -3.06 14.94
CA LYS A 203 -21.61 -3.78 14.32
C LYS A 203 -21.10 -4.78 13.27
N TYR A 204 -20.24 -4.34 12.35
CA TYR A 204 -19.73 -5.20 11.27
C TYR A 204 -18.66 -6.23 11.71
N ILE A 205 -18.00 -6.01 12.85
CA ILE A 205 -17.21 -7.03 13.55
C ILE A 205 -18.14 -8.14 14.06
N LYS A 206 -19.22 -7.79 14.76
CA LYS A 206 -20.19 -8.77 15.29
C LYS A 206 -20.87 -9.59 14.18
N LEU A 207 -21.10 -8.97 13.02
CA LEU A 207 -21.66 -9.63 11.83
C LEU A 207 -20.63 -10.49 11.05
N GLY A 208 -19.36 -10.55 11.47
CA GLY A 208 -18.32 -11.33 10.82
C GLY A 208 -17.80 -10.75 9.49
N VAL A 209 -18.26 -9.56 9.11
CA VAL A 209 -17.81 -8.83 7.91
C VAL A 209 -16.38 -8.34 8.10
N ILE A 210 -16.07 -7.83 9.30
CA ILE A 210 -14.73 -7.42 9.70
C ILE A 210 -14.14 -8.52 10.59
N ARG A 211 -13.14 -9.25 10.08
CA ARG A 211 -12.40 -10.27 10.84
C ARG A 211 -11.39 -9.65 11.79
N LYS A 212 -10.81 -8.52 11.40
CA LYS A 212 -9.77 -7.84 12.17
C LYS A 212 -9.92 -6.34 12.00
N PHE A 213 -9.99 -5.65 13.12
CA PHE A 213 -9.86 -4.20 13.18
C PHE A 213 -8.64 -3.85 14.03
N LYS A 214 -7.78 -2.97 13.54
CA LYS A 214 -6.63 -2.48 14.31
C LYS A 214 -6.39 -1.01 14.01
N VAL A 215 -6.18 -0.26 15.09
CA VAL A 215 -5.76 1.15 15.06
C VAL A 215 -4.34 1.21 15.62
N THR A 216 -3.42 1.90 14.95
CA THR A 216 -2.03 2.02 15.39
C THR A 216 -1.44 3.37 15.01
N GLY A 217 -0.72 3.98 15.95
CA GLY A 217 0.02 5.21 15.68
C GLY A 217 1.19 4.98 14.72
N PHE A 218 1.74 6.07 14.21
CA PHE A 218 2.88 6.06 13.31
C PHE A 218 4.14 5.62 14.04
N ASP A 219 4.47 4.34 13.93
CA ASP A 219 5.71 3.84 14.49
C ASP A 219 6.81 3.85 13.40
N HIS A 220 7.78 4.76 13.51
CA HIS A 220 8.91 4.88 12.57
C HIS A 220 9.68 3.56 12.37
N TYR A 221 9.48 2.57 13.25
CA TYR A 221 10.23 1.31 13.31
C TYR A 221 9.44 0.06 12.91
N TYR A 222 8.11 0.06 12.95
CA TYR A 222 7.29 -1.15 12.72
C TYR A 222 6.42 -1.07 11.47
N TYR A 223 6.88 -1.67 10.37
CA TYR A 223 5.94 -2.10 9.31
C TYR A 223 6.42 -3.44 8.69
N ILE A 224 5.70 -4.50 9.13
CA ILE A 224 5.49 -5.88 8.61
C ILE A 224 6.46 -6.29 7.52
#